data_AF-A0A2G9P509-F1
#
_entry.id   AF-A0A2G9P509-F1
#
_cell.length_a   1.000
_cell.length_b   1.000
_cell.length_c   1.000
_cell.angle_alpha   90.00
_cell.angle_beta   90.00
_cell.angle_gamma   90.00
#
_symmetry.space_group_name_H-M   'P 1'
#
loop_
_entity.id
_entity.type
_entity.pdbx_description
1 polymer ?
#
loop_
_entity_poly.entity_id
_entity_poly.type
_entity_poly.pdbx_seq_one_letter_code
_entity_poly.pdbx_strand_id
1 'polypeptide(L)'
;MRSVYKVHACVVCTFGVLRKEDDHAITSYNEEKTNKFKDPEFMSSFIDKYTEMRNLWEVKHSLYYNKQVRKTTLEKLLGFVKTQIPEANMKFLETKIGILRNMYRKEHNKIQASLRSGGSADYVYVSKLWYFQKLRFLDDQTEARESLSTFPCRIPSTLPSTLPSTPAEADKEQPGPSILEEADAPSWSQVYYFLTYLLS
;
A
#
# COMPACT_ATOMS: atom_id res chain seq x y z
N MET A 1 -28.69 3.56 39.18
CA MET A 1 -28.29 2.45 38.29
C MET A 1 -28.70 2.79 36.85
N ARG A 2 -27.76 3.22 36.00
CA ARG A 2 -27.99 3.36 34.55
C ARG A 2 -26.82 2.67 33.86
N SER A 3 -27.09 1.47 33.33
CA SER A 3 -26.18 0.72 32.48
C SER A 3 -26.19 1.38 31.10
N VAL A 4 -25.03 1.85 30.64
CA VAL A 4 -24.86 2.43 29.31
C VAL A 4 -23.96 1.49 28.53
N TYR A 5 -24.55 0.65 27.68
CA TYR A 5 -23.80 -0.06 26.65
C TYR A 5 -23.40 0.97 25.59
N LYS A 6 -22.14 1.40 25.64
CA LYS A 6 -21.54 2.26 24.62
C LYS A 6 -21.09 1.36 23.47
N VAL A 7 -21.95 1.23 22.46
CA VAL A 7 -21.62 0.58 21.20
C VAL A 7 -20.46 1.34 20.58
N HIS A 8 -19.27 0.72 20.52
CA HIS A 8 -18.14 1.24 19.77
C HIS A 8 -18.50 1.20 18.28
N ALA A 9 -18.98 2.34 17.77
CA ALA A 9 -19.05 2.59 16.34
C ALA A 9 -17.63 2.51 15.78
N CYS A 10 -17.38 1.45 15.01
CA CYS A 10 -16.24 1.33 14.12
C CYS A 10 -16.15 2.61 13.29
N VAL A 11 -14.99 3.27 13.35
CA VAL A 11 -14.68 4.51 12.62
C VAL A 11 -14.77 4.21 11.12
N VAL A 12 -15.98 4.32 10.58
CA VAL A 12 -16.24 4.48 9.15
C VAL A 12 -15.46 5.70 8.70
N CYS A 13 -14.67 5.53 7.64
CA CYS A 13 -13.88 6.56 6.99
C CYS A 13 -14.67 7.87 6.80
N THR A 14 -14.54 8.81 7.74
CA THR A 14 -15.00 10.19 7.56
C THR A 14 -13.89 10.95 6.84
N PHE A 15 -13.71 10.65 5.55
CA PHE A 15 -13.17 11.65 4.64
C PHE A 15 -14.32 12.59 4.30
N GLY A 16 -14.44 13.67 5.06
CA GLY A 16 -15.44 14.69 4.81
C GLY A 16 -15.71 15.53 6.03
N VAL A 17 -14.82 16.48 6.32
CA VAL A 17 -15.16 17.90 6.59
C VAL A 17 -13.86 18.69 6.39
N LEU A 18 -13.69 19.36 5.24
CA LEU A 18 -12.80 20.50 5.14
C LEU A 18 -13.48 21.58 4.30
N ARG A 19 -13.81 22.68 5.00
CA ARG A 19 -14.22 24.04 4.59
C ARG A 19 -14.90 24.20 3.22
N LYS A 20 -16.22 24.46 3.28
CA LYS A 20 -17.02 25.11 2.24
C LYS A 20 -16.48 26.52 1.96
N GLU A 21 -16.71 26.95 0.72
CA GLU A 21 -16.44 28.26 0.10
C GLU A 21 -15.20 28.25 -0.81
N ASP A 22 -15.40 27.57 -1.96
CA ASP A 22 -14.75 27.72 -3.29
C ASP A 22 -14.95 26.45 -4.18
N ASP A 23 -15.73 25.47 -3.71
CA ASP A 23 -15.81 24.11 -4.26
C ASP A 23 -16.56 23.93 -5.59
N HIS A 24 -17.34 24.92 -6.05
CA HIS A 24 -18.28 24.67 -7.16
C HIS A 24 -17.60 24.62 -8.54
N ALA A 25 -16.52 25.38 -8.75
CA ALA A 25 -15.74 25.35 -9.99
C ALA A 25 -14.70 24.20 -9.99
N ILE A 26 -14.16 23.86 -8.82
CA ILE A 26 -13.20 22.77 -8.67
C ILE A 26 -13.90 21.41 -8.86
N THR A 27 -15.13 21.25 -8.37
CA THR A 27 -15.88 20.00 -8.52
C THR A 27 -16.30 19.75 -9.97
N SER A 28 -16.81 20.77 -10.67
CA SER A 28 -17.22 20.63 -12.08
C SER A 28 -16.04 20.36 -13.02
N TYR A 29 -14.90 21.00 -12.79
CA TYR A 29 -13.69 20.84 -13.59
C TYR A 29 -13.04 19.45 -13.45
N ASN A 30 -13.18 18.82 -12.29
CA ASN A 30 -12.72 17.44 -12.09
C ASN A 30 -13.69 16.41 -12.67
N GLU A 31 -15.00 16.68 -12.69
CA GLU A 31 -16.01 15.76 -13.20
C GLU A 31 -15.92 15.55 -14.71
N GLU A 32 -15.72 16.61 -15.50
CA GLU A 32 -15.56 16.51 -16.96
C GLU A 32 -14.32 15.70 -17.36
N LYS A 33 -13.19 15.91 -16.66
CA LYS A 33 -11.95 15.12 -16.88
C LYS A 33 -12.12 13.65 -16.50
N THR A 34 -12.96 13.36 -15.49
CA THR A 34 -13.26 11.96 -15.13
C THR A 34 -14.19 11.28 -16.12
N ASN A 35 -14.98 12.04 -16.90
CA ASN A 35 -15.93 11.50 -17.88
C ASN A 35 -15.22 10.73 -19.01
N LYS A 36 -14.06 11.19 -19.48
CA LYS A 36 -13.29 10.49 -20.52
C LYS A 36 -12.80 9.11 -20.09
N PHE A 37 -12.51 8.93 -18.79
CA PHE A 37 -12.15 7.62 -18.23
C PHE A 37 -13.35 6.68 -18.02
N LYS A 38 -14.57 7.10 -18.34
CA LYS A 38 -15.73 6.19 -18.41
C LYS A 38 -15.77 5.42 -19.72
N ASP A 39 -15.08 5.91 -20.75
CA ASP A 39 -14.94 5.20 -22.01
C ASP A 39 -14.10 3.92 -21.82
N PRO A 40 -14.66 2.74 -22.13
CA PRO A 40 -13.97 1.47 -21.90
C PRO A 40 -12.73 1.30 -22.77
N GLU A 41 -12.73 1.80 -24.01
CA GLU A 41 -11.57 1.67 -24.90
C GLU A 41 -10.38 2.48 -24.40
N PHE A 42 -10.62 3.73 -24.02
CA PHE A 42 -9.60 4.59 -23.44
C PHE A 42 -9.10 4.05 -22.10
N MET A 43 -9.99 3.63 -21.20
CA MET A 43 -9.59 3.06 -19.90
C MET A 43 -8.78 1.78 -20.10
N SER A 44 -9.18 0.90 -21.01
CA SER A 44 -8.42 -0.32 -21.33
C SER A 44 -7.01 0.04 -21.81
N SER A 45 -6.92 0.93 -22.80
CA SER A 45 -5.64 1.37 -23.37
C SER A 45 -4.74 2.05 -22.33
N PHE A 46 -5.33 2.82 -21.41
CA PHE A 46 -4.62 3.42 -20.28
C PHE A 46 -4.04 2.35 -19.35
N ILE A 47 -4.84 1.33 -19.00
CA ILE A 47 -4.39 0.24 -18.14
C ILE A 47 -3.28 -0.55 -18.84
N ASP A 48 -3.44 -0.89 -20.11
CA ASP A 48 -2.46 -1.67 -20.87
C ASP A 48 -1.09 -0.95 -20.91
N LYS A 49 -1.07 0.36 -21.20
CA LYS A 49 0.15 1.18 -21.13
C LYS A 49 0.74 1.27 -19.73
N TYR A 50 -0.12 1.37 -18.71
CA TYR A 50 0.33 1.43 -17.33
C TYR A 50 0.98 0.11 -16.89
N THR A 51 0.44 -1.04 -17.33
CA THR A 51 1.00 -2.37 -17.08
C THR A 51 2.40 -2.52 -17.68
N GLU A 52 2.64 -2.00 -18.89
CA GLU A 52 3.95 -2.01 -19.54
C GLU A 52 5.01 -1.22 -18.74
N MET A 53 4.61 -0.16 -18.06
CA MET A 53 5.49 0.73 -17.29
C MET A 53 5.79 0.19 -15.88
N ARG A 54 6.48 -0.96 -15.83
CA ARG A 54 6.76 -1.72 -14.59
C ARG A 54 7.41 -0.90 -13.47
N ASN A 55 8.32 0.00 -13.81
CA ASN A 55 8.98 0.90 -12.85
C ASN A 55 8.02 1.83 -12.08
N LEU A 56 6.76 1.97 -12.50
CA LEU A 56 5.74 2.74 -11.78
C LEU A 56 5.00 1.95 -10.69
N TRP A 57 4.92 0.63 -10.80
CA TRP A 57 4.06 -0.20 -9.96
C TRP A 57 4.76 -1.40 -9.33
N GLU A 58 5.79 -1.95 -9.97
CA GLU A 58 6.52 -3.13 -9.52
C GLU A 58 7.66 -2.72 -8.58
N VAL A 59 7.50 -2.97 -7.28
CA VAL A 59 8.50 -2.58 -6.26
C VAL A 59 9.84 -3.29 -6.48
N LYS A 60 9.80 -4.52 -6.99
CA LYS A 60 10.99 -5.34 -7.28
C LYS A 60 11.79 -4.84 -8.49
N HIS A 61 11.22 -3.98 -9.32
CA HIS A 61 11.88 -3.48 -10.52
C HIS A 61 13.06 -2.56 -10.14
N SER A 62 14.24 -2.76 -10.73
CA SER A 62 15.46 -2.02 -10.39
C SER A 62 15.30 -0.49 -10.47
N LEU A 63 14.54 -0.01 -11.46
CA LEU A 63 14.27 1.42 -11.66
C LEU A 63 13.12 1.97 -10.81
N TYR A 64 12.52 1.17 -9.91
CA TYR A 64 11.40 1.60 -9.07
C TYR A 64 11.77 2.68 -8.05
N TYR A 65 13.00 2.69 -7.53
CA TYR A 65 13.43 3.71 -6.57
C TYR A 65 14.07 4.93 -7.25
N ASN A 66 14.34 4.85 -8.56
CA ASN A 66 14.90 5.96 -9.32
C ASN A 66 13.81 7.00 -9.64
N LYS A 67 13.80 8.08 -8.86
CA LYS A 67 12.82 9.17 -8.97
C LYS A 67 12.80 9.80 -10.37
N GLN A 68 13.96 10.00 -10.99
CA GLN A 68 14.07 10.65 -12.29
C GLN A 68 13.51 9.76 -13.41
N VAL A 69 13.85 8.47 -13.39
CA VAL A 69 13.32 7.50 -14.37
C VAL A 69 11.81 7.33 -14.20
N ARG A 70 11.30 7.34 -12.97
CA ARG A 70 9.85 7.27 -12.73
C ARG A 70 9.13 8.52 -13.21
N LYS A 71 9.67 9.71 -12.92
CA LYS A 71 9.11 10.97 -13.40
C LYS A 71 9.02 11.00 -14.93
N THR A 72 10.11 10.67 -15.62
CA THR A 72 10.14 10.62 -17.09
C THR A 72 9.16 9.58 -17.66
N THR A 73 8.96 8.47 -16.95
CA THR A 73 7.97 7.45 -17.36
C THR A 73 6.54 7.94 -17.15
N LEU A 74 6.26 8.63 -16.04
CA LEU A 74 4.97 9.29 -15.81
C LEU A 74 4.70 10.38 -16.86
N GLU A 75 5.73 11.14 -17.28
CA GLU A 75 5.60 12.14 -18.36
C GLU A 75 5.20 11.50 -19.69
N LYS A 76 5.76 10.33 -20.02
CA LYS A 76 5.34 9.55 -21.21
C LYS A 76 3.88 9.11 -21.11
N LEU A 77 3.46 8.59 -19.96
CA LEU A 77 2.07 8.20 -19.72
C LEU A 77 1.12 9.42 -19.77
N LEU A 78 1.56 10.56 -19.24
CA LEU A 78 0.83 11.82 -19.30
C LEU A 78 0.65 12.29 -20.74
N GLY A 79 1.68 12.14 -21.59
CA GLY A 79 1.60 12.42 -23.02
C GLY A 79 0.47 11.63 -23.69
N PHE A 80 0.30 10.35 -23.34
CA PHE A 80 -0.83 9.55 -23.81
C PHE A 80 -2.17 10.09 -23.29
N VAL A 81 -2.30 10.38 -21.99
CA VAL A 81 -3.55 10.91 -21.43
C VAL A 81 -3.94 12.25 -22.06
N LYS A 82 -2.95 13.09 -22.38
CA LYS A 82 -3.16 14.37 -23.04
C LYS A 82 -3.76 14.29 -24.44
N THR A 83 -3.67 13.14 -25.11
CA THR A 83 -4.35 12.93 -26.41
C THR A 83 -5.87 13.01 -26.29
N GLN A 84 -6.43 12.68 -25.12
CA GLN A 84 -7.87 12.73 -24.85
C GLN A 84 -8.26 13.85 -23.88
N ILE A 85 -7.34 14.24 -22.99
CA ILE A 85 -7.56 15.26 -21.96
C ILE A 85 -6.37 16.24 -22.02
N PRO A 86 -6.39 17.22 -22.93
CA PRO A 86 -5.25 18.13 -23.14
C PRO A 86 -4.85 18.89 -21.86
N GLU A 87 -5.82 19.17 -21.00
CA GLU A 87 -5.63 19.87 -19.71
C GLU A 87 -5.18 18.95 -18.56
N ALA A 88 -4.77 17.71 -18.86
CA ALA A 88 -4.26 16.79 -17.86
C ALA A 88 -2.90 17.25 -17.32
N ASN A 89 -2.78 17.30 -16.00
CA ASN A 89 -1.55 17.63 -15.28
C ASN A 89 -0.96 16.38 -14.62
N MET A 90 0.32 16.46 -14.22
CA MET A 90 0.99 15.36 -13.52
C MET A 90 0.22 14.92 -12.26
N LYS A 91 -0.21 15.89 -11.44
CA LYS A 91 -1.03 15.63 -10.24
C LYS A 91 -2.32 14.87 -10.55
N PHE A 92 -2.97 15.19 -11.67
CA PHE A 92 -4.20 14.50 -12.10
C PHE A 92 -3.90 13.03 -12.44
N LEU A 93 -2.83 12.78 -13.19
CA LEU A 93 -2.41 11.42 -13.53
C LEU A 93 -2.06 10.60 -12.29
N GLU A 94 -1.23 11.13 -11.40
CA GLU A 94 -0.84 10.45 -10.15
C GLU A 94 -2.06 10.15 -9.28
N THR A 95 -2.98 11.12 -9.13
CA THR A 95 -4.24 10.94 -8.42
C THR A 95 -5.06 9.82 -9.06
N LYS A 96 -5.16 9.79 -10.40
CA LYS A 96 -5.90 8.76 -11.12
C LYS A 96 -5.31 7.37 -10.93
N ILE A 97 -3.99 7.24 -11.00
CA ILE A 97 -3.28 5.98 -10.71
C ILE A 97 -3.53 5.54 -9.27
N GLY A 98 -3.47 6.48 -8.31
CA GLY A 98 -3.77 6.20 -6.91
C GLY A 98 -5.19 5.68 -6.69
N ILE A 99 -6.19 6.33 -7.32
CA ILE A 99 -7.59 5.87 -7.29
C ILE A 99 -7.71 4.47 -7.88
N LEU A 100 -7.09 4.23 -9.05
CA LEU A 100 -7.13 2.93 -9.73
C LEU A 100 -6.59 1.80 -8.85
N ARG A 101 -5.41 1.99 -8.26
CA ARG A 101 -4.79 1.01 -7.34
C ARG A 101 -5.63 0.80 -6.09
N ASN A 102 -6.19 1.87 -5.53
CA ASN A 102 -7.03 1.78 -4.34
C ASN A 102 -8.34 1.03 -4.62
N MET A 103 -8.97 1.27 -5.78
CA MET A 103 -10.15 0.54 -6.21
C MET A 103 -9.84 -0.95 -6.37
N TYR A 104 -8.73 -1.27 -7.05
CA TYR A 104 -8.28 -2.66 -7.20
C TYR A 104 -8.10 -3.35 -5.85
N ARG A 105 -7.32 -2.75 -4.95
CA ARG A 105 -7.05 -3.30 -3.62
C ARG A 105 -8.33 -3.55 -2.81
N LYS A 106 -9.29 -2.63 -2.87
CA LYS A 106 -10.59 -2.79 -2.19
C LYS A 106 -11.38 -3.97 -2.75
N GLU A 107 -11.45 -4.10 -4.07
CA GLU A 107 -12.14 -5.21 -4.73
C GLU A 107 -11.44 -6.55 -4.47
N HIS A 108 -10.11 -6.60 -4.61
CA HIS A 108 -9.30 -7.77 -4.30
C HIS A 108 -9.52 -8.22 -2.85
N ASN A 109 -9.51 -7.30 -1.88
CA ASN A 109 -9.74 -7.63 -0.47
C ASN A 109 -11.15 -8.21 -0.21
N LYS A 110 -12.18 -7.80 -0.96
CA LYS A 110 -13.53 -8.39 -0.86
C LYS A 110 -13.55 -9.82 -1.36
N ILE A 111 -12.87 -10.09 -2.48
CA ILE A 111 -12.73 -11.45 -3.03
C ILE A 111 -11.99 -12.34 -2.01
N GLN A 112 -10.84 -11.89 -1.52
CA GLN A 112 -10.06 -12.63 -0.52
C GLN A 112 -10.83 -12.86 0.78
N ALA A 113 -11.59 -11.86 1.26
CA ALA A 113 -12.42 -12.02 2.44
C ALA A 113 -13.53 -13.06 2.24
N SER A 114 -14.17 -13.06 1.07
CA SER A 114 -15.20 -14.05 0.71
C SER A 114 -14.64 -15.47 0.64
N LEU A 115 -13.44 -15.64 0.09
CA LEU A 115 -12.73 -16.93 0.07
C LEU A 115 -12.39 -17.42 1.48
N ARG A 116 -11.86 -16.53 2.34
CA ARG A 116 -11.44 -16.89 3.71
C ARG A 116 -12.61 -17.25 4.63
N SER A 117 -13.79 -16.68 4.42
CA SER A 117 -14.98 -16.97 5.22
C SER A 117 -15.59 -18.35 4.95
N GLY A 118 -14.99 -19.18 4.10
CA GLY A 118 -15.42 -20.55 3.86
C GLY A 118 -16.78 -20.66 3.17
N GLY A 119 -17.17 -19.64 2.40
CA GLY A 119 -18.40 -19.70 1.60
C GLY A 119 -18.36 -20.90 0.66
N SER A 120 -19.50 -21.58 0.46
CA SER A 120 -19.63 -22.57 -0.61
C SER A 120 -19.13 -21.98 -1.93
N ALA A 121 -18.57 -22.79 -2.83
CA ALA A 121 -18.03 -22.33 -4.12
C ALA A 121 -19.01 -21.45 -4.92
N ASP A 122 -20.32 -21.61 -4.67
CA ASP A 122 -21.40 -20.83 -5.27
C ASP A 122 -21.55 -19.39 -4.72
N TYR A 123 -20.86 -19.02 -3.63
CA TYR A 123 -20.98 -17.73 -2.94
C TYR A 123 -19.69 -16.89 -2.94
N VAL A 124 -18.71 -17.19 -3.79
CA VAL A 124 -17.52 -16.36 -3.90
C VAL A 124 -17.88 -15.00 -4.50
N TYR A 125 -17.48 -13.92 -3.84
CA TYR A 125 -17.70 -12.57 -4.32
C TYR A 125 -17.04 -12.36 -5.69
N VAL A 126 -17.85 -11.96 -6.67
CA VAL A 126 -17.38 -11.57 -8.01
C VAL A 126 -17.21 -10.05 -8.06
N SER A 127 -16.04 -9.58 -8.51
CA SER A 127 -15.81 -8.14 -8.65
C SER A 127 -16.77 -7.52 -9.66
N LYS A 128 -17.29 -6.34 -9.31
CA LYS A 128 -18.15 -5.53 -10.19
C LYS A 128 -17.35 -4.66 -11.15
N LEU A 129 -16.03 -4.64 -11.02
CA LEU A 129 -15.15 -3.79 -11.80
C LEU A 129 -14.83 -4.46 -13.13
N TRP A 130 -15.32 -3.92 -14.24
CA TRP A 130 -15.21 -4.58 -15.55
C TRP A 130 -13.76 -4.81 -16.01
N TYR A 131 -12.83 -3.93 -15.62
CA TYR A 131 -11.40 -4.07 -15.89
C TYR A 131 -10.61 -4.78 -14.78
N PHE A 132 -11.28 -5.41 -13.81
CA PHE A 132 -10.61 -6.08 -12.68
C PHE A 132 -9.53 -7.05 -13.16
N GLN A 133 -9.85 -7.87 -14.16
CA GLN A 133 -8.94 -8.88 -14.70
C GLN A 133 -7.66 -8.26 -15.30
N LYS A 134 -7.75 -7.07 -15.90
CA LYS A 134 -6.59 -6.34 -16.45
C LYS A 134 -5.66 -5.79 -15.37
N LEU A 135 -6.15 -5.60 -14.14
CA LEU A 135 -5.37 -5.08 -13.02
C LEU A 135 -4.70 -6.16 -12.17
N ARG A 136 -4.84 -7.44 -12.52
CA ARG A 136 -4.27 -8.55 -11.75
C ARG A 136 -2.75 -8.56 -11.63
N PHE A 137 -2.03 -7.84 -12.49
CA PHE A 137 -0.59 -7.62 -12.33
C PHE A 137 -0.23 -6.91 -10.99
N LEU A 138 -1.21 -6.32 -10.30
CA LEU A 138 -1.04 -5.73 -8.98
C LEU A 138 -1.15 -6.73 -7.81
N ASP A 139 -1.50 -8.00 -8.08
CA ASP A 139 -1.59 -9.07 -7.06
C ASP A 139 -0.27 -9.25 -6.31
N ASP A 140 0.84 -9.31 -7.06
CA ASP A 140 2.22 -9.45 -6.54
C ASP A 140 2.63 -8.34 -5.56
N GLN A 141 1.91 -7.22 -5.56
CA GLN A 141 2.14 -6.07 -4.69
C GLN A 141 1.15 -6.00 -3.52
N THR A 142 0.05 -6.74 -3.58
CA THR A 142 -1.08 -6.65 -2.65
C THR A 142 -1.07 -7.74 -1.59
N GLU A 143 -0.38 -8.85 -1.83
CA GLU A 143 -0.08 -9.84 -0.79
C GLU A 143 0.77 -9.16 0.30
N ALA A 144 0.09 -8.71 1.35
CA ALA A 144 0.74 -8.27 2.56
C ALA A 144 1.66 -9.41 3.00
N ARG A 145 2.94 -9.10 3.23
CA ARG A 145 3.82 -9.94 4.05
C ARG A 145 2.97 -10.38 5.24
N GLU A 146 2.65 -11.66 5.29
CA GLU A 146 2.04 -12.23 6.47
C GLU A 146 2.97 -11.88 7.63
N SER A 147 2.47 -11.06 8.55
CA SER A 147 3.20 -10.70 9.76
C SER A 147 3.51 -12.04 10.43
N LEU A 148 4.78 -12.45 10.41
CA LEU A 148 5.24 -13.56 11.23
C LEU A 148 4.84 -13.21 12.66
N SER A 149 3.80 -13.87 13.12
CA SER A 149 3.27 -13.74 14.45
C SER A 149 4.35 -14.25 15.40
N THR A 150 5.16 -13.34 15.95
CA THR A 150 6.01 -13.61 17.12
C THR A 150 5.12 -13.71 18.35
N PHE A 151 4.20 -14.67 18.38
CA PHE A 151 3.68 -15.17 19.63
C PHE A 151 4.57 -16.35 20.01
N PRO A 152 5.49 -16.20 20.98
CA PRO A 152 6.19 -17.36 21.50
C PRO A 152 5.13 -18.31 22.05
N CYS A 153 5.07 -19.51 21.47
CA CYS A 153 4.29 -20.62 21.99
C CYS A 153 4.79 -20.90 23.40
N ARG A 154 4.09 -20.38 24.40
CA ARG A 154 4.52 -20.42 25.79
C ARG A 154 3.82 -21.53 26.52
N ILE A 155 4.18 -22.78 26.27
CA ILE A 155 3.86 -23.90 27.17
C ILE A 155 4.95 -24.98 27.00
N PRO A 156 5.40 -25.71 28.03
CA PRO A 156 5.41 -25.47 29.48
C PRO A 156 6.84 -25.63 30.06
N SER A 157 7.22 -24.88 31.09
CA SER A 157 8.43 -25.25 31.84
C SER A 157 8.24 -24.99 33.33
N THR A 158 7.93 -26.08 34.02
CA THR A 158 8.03 -26.28 35.46
C THR A 158 9.35 -25.70 35.97
N LEU A 159 9.28 -24.66 36.79
CA LEU A 159 10.41 -24.14 37.56
C LEU A 159 10.84 -25.19 38.59
N PRO A 160 12.15 -25.38 38.76
CA PRO A 160 12.73 -25.21 40.08
C PRO A 160 13.82 -24.12 40.03
N SER A 161 13.59 -23.10 40.86
CA SER A 161 14.58 -22.15 41.34
C SER A 161 15.78 -22.87 41.96
N THR A 162 17.00 -22.42 41.68
CA THR A 162 18.01 -21.94 42.66
C THR A 162 19.38 -21.79 41.98
N LEU A 163 19.82 -20.54 41.80
CA LEU A 163 21.24 -20.12 41.71
C LEU A 163 21.84 -20.16 43.13
N PRO A 164 23.18 -20.30 43.38
CA PRO A 164 24.15 -19.29 42.89
C PRO A 164 25.67 -19.67 42.77
N SER A 165 26.41 -18.72 42.16
CA SER A 165 27.80 -18.29 42.45
C SER A 165 29.05 -18.86 41.71
N THR A 166 29.62 -17.96 40.90
CA THR A 166 31.02 -17.60 40.46
C THR A 166 32.17 -17.88 41.47
N PRO A 167 33.51 -17.69 41.22
CA PRO A 167 34.26 -17.15 40.04
C PRO A 167 35.67 -17.77 39.70
N ALA A 168 36.38 -17.14 38.74
CA ALA A 168 37.86 -17.11 38.48
C ALA A 168 38.44 -18.27 37.62
N GLU A 169 39.43 -18.15 36.71
CA GLU A 169 40.44 -17.13 36.35
C GLU A 169 41.15 -17.54 35.02
N ALA A 170 41.83 -16.59 34.33
CA ALA A 170 42.96 -16.76 33.38
C ALA A 170 42.70 -17.42 31.99
N ASP A 171 43.32 -17.09 30.84
CA ASP A 171 44.38 -16.18 30.36
C ASP A 171 44.40 -16.27 28.79
N LYS A 172 45.08 -15.32 28.11
CA LYS A 172 45.64 -15.29 26.73
C LYS A 172 44.97 -14.44 25.62
N GLU A 173 45.86 -13.68 24.95
CA GLU A 173 45.69 -12.61 23.95
C GLU A 173 45.61 -13.03 22.46
N GLN A 174 44.88 -12.22 21.66
CA GLN A 174 45.07 -11.78 20.24
C GLN A 174 45.15 -12.79 19.06
N PRO A 175 44.91 -12.43 17.76
CA PRO A 175 44.58 -11.13 17.12
C PRO A 175 43.34 -11.12 16.17
N GLY A 176 42.98 -9.93 15.62
CA GLY A 176 41.74 -9.59 14.86
C GLY A 176 41.52 -10.22 13.46
N PRO A 177 40.40 -9.90 12.77
CA PRO A 177 40.29 -8.71 11.88
C PRO A 177 38.94 -7.95 12.02
N SER A 178 38.93 -6.61 12.04
CA SER A 178 38.71 -5.71 10.90
C SER A 178 37.39 -5.85 10.13
N ILE A 179 36.57 -4.78 10.23
CA ILE A 179 35.66 -4.23 9.19
C ILE A 179 34.31 -4.97 9.09
N LEU A 180 33.15 -4.36 9.37
CA LEU A 180 32.57 -3.17 8.74
C LEU A 180 31.45 -2.62 9.65
N GLU A 181 31.33 -1.29 9.74
CA GLU A 181 30.17 -0.59 10.31
C GLU A 181 28.87 -1.13 9.71
N GLU A 182 28.03 -1.73 10.54
CA GLU A 182 26.62 -1.92 10.23
C GLU A 182 25.93 -0.56 10.47
N ALA A 183 25.86 0.25 9.43
CA ALA A 183 25.01 1.43 9.42
C ALA A 183 23.56 0.97 9.56
N ASP A 184 23.00 1.27 10.73
CA ASP A 184 21.62 1.04 11.14
C ASP A 184 20.66 1.51 10.04
N ALA A 185 20.20 0.57 9.19
CA ALA A 185 19.23 0.84 8.16
C ALA A 185 17.90 1.16 8.87
N PRO A 186 17.30 2.35 8.66
CA PRO A 186 16.11 2.75 9.41
C PRO A 186 15.03 1.69 9.25
N SER A 187 14.68 1.06 10.37
CA SER A 187 13.50 0.19 10.48
C SER A 187 12.35 0.86 9.76
N TRP A 188 11.71 0.13 8.84
CA TRP A 188 10.64 0.64 7.98
C TRP A 188 9.53 1.37 8.76
N SER A 189 9.37 1.06 10.05
CA SER A 189 8.50 1.78 10.98
C SER A 189 8.83 3.28 11.06
N GLN A 190 10.10 3.68 11.11
CA GLN A 190 10.50 5.09 11.18
C GLN A 190 10.17 5.85 9.88
N VAL A 191 10.37 5.23 8.71
CA VAL A 191 10.06 5.85 7.42
C VAL A 191 8.56 6.10 7.23
N TYR A 192 7.71 5.20 7.75
CA TYR A 192 6.26 5.42 7.76
C TYR A 192 5.84 6.55 8.72
N TYR A 193 6.48 6.69 9.89
CA TYR A 193 6.24 7.82 10.79
C TYR A 193 6.64 9.17 10.17
N PHE A 194 7.77 9.24 9.46
CA PHE A 194 8.20 10.47 8.77
C PHE A 194 7.28 10.89 7.62
N LEU A 195 6.71 9.93 6.87
CA LEU A 195 5.75 10.24 5.80
C LEU A 195 4.37 10.65 6.33
N THR A 196 3.99 10.21 7.52
CA THR A 196 2.74 10.67 8.17
C THR A 196 2.84 12.08 8.76
N TYR A 197 4.04 12.53 9.18
CA TYR A 197 4.22 13.83 9.83
C TYR A 197 4.46 14.99 8.84
N LEU A 198 4.91 14.72 7.61
CA LEU A 198 5.10 15.74 6.55
C LEU A 198 3.82 16.08 5.77
N LEU A 199 2.70 15.45 6.11
CA LEU A 199 1.39 15.61 5.46
C LEU A 199 0.29 16.10 6.43
N SER A 200 0.68 16.63 7.59
CA SER A 200 -0.22 17.30 8.54
C SER A 200 0.14 18.77 8.74
#